data_AF-A0A2V6C8W9-F1
#
_entry.id   AF-A0A2V6C8W9-F1
#
_cell.length_a   1.000
_cell.length_b   1.000
_cell.length_c   1.000
_cell.angle_alpha   90.00
_cell.angle_beta   90.00
_cell.angle_gamma   90.00
#
_symmetry.space_group_name_H-M   'P 1'
#
loop_
_entity.id
_entity.type
_entity.pdbx_description
1 polymer ?
#
loop_
_entity_poly.entity_id
_entity_poly.type
_entity_poly.pdbx_seq_one_letter_code
_entity_poly.pdbx_strand_id
1 'polypeptide(L)'
;MNWFRQNRLLGALLIAFGICTVIMLILLYWTGSKLATARGEFDKATAERARLETLDPFPNDANYHKLKDYIANYHVMLDKFKAELKKEMIPETPLAPNEFQSRLRQATVATLNRARANNIKLPDNFRLGFDEFATALPRTAVAPLLGQELSQVQMLINILLDARIDGVTSFHRMPLTEEKEPKAAPTATPAPVRAGRRGGPTQKAASPETGGLASRVFE
;
A
#
# COMPACT_ATOMS: atom_id res chain seq x y z
N MET A 1 58.19 64.26 8.18
CA MET A 1 58.44 63.60 9.48
C MET A 1 59.60 62.61 9.37
N ASN A 2 60.79 62.96 9.88
CA ASN A 2 61.98 62.07 9.87
C ASN A 2 62.24 61.37 11.23
N TRP A 3 61.30 61.47 12.18
CA TRP A 3 61.44 60.94 13.54
C TRP A 3 61.74 59.43 13.58
N PHE A 4 61.14 58.66 12.67
CA PHE A 4 61.36 57.22 12.53
C PHE A 4 62.79 56.84 12.10
N ARG A 5 63.48 57.72 11.37
CA ARG A 5 64.89 57.51 10.99
C ARG A 5 65.84 57.84 12.13
N GLN A 6 65.45 58.75 13.02
CA GLN A 6 66.26 59.22 14.14
C GLN A 6 66.23 58.23 15.33
N ASN A 7 65.06 57.58 15.56
CA ASN A 7 64.87 56.62 16.64
C ASN A 7 64.46 55.24 16.10
N ARG A 8 65.35 54.60 15.33
CA ARG A 8 65.11 53.29 14.70
C ARG A 8 64.70 52.19 15.70
N LEU A 9 65.25 52.20 16.92
CA LEU A 9 64.92 51.24 17.98
C LEU A 9 63.48 51.39 18.50
N LEU A 10 63.03 52.62 18.75
CA LEU A 10 61.65 52.89 19.21
C LEU A 10 60.63 52.54 18.12
N GLY A 11 60.96 52.82 16.85
CA GLY A 11 60.12 52.40 15.71
C GLY A 11 59.98 50.88 15.59
N ALA A 12 61.08 50.13 15.77
CA ALA A 12 61.05 48.67 15.75
C ALA A 12 60.24 48.07 16.92
N LEU A 13 60.36 48.65 18.13
CA LEU A 13 59.57 48.24 19.29
C LEU A 13 58.07 48.48 19.10
N LEU A 14 57.67 49.63 18.54
CA LEU A 14 56.26 49.91 18.24
C LEU A 14 55.67 48.94 17.21
N ILE A 15 56.44 48.57 16.18
CA ILE A 15 56.01 47.57 15.20
C ILE A 15 55.88 46.19 15.86
N ALA A 16 56.86 45.78 16.66
CA ALA A 16 56.82 44.51 17.38
C ALA A 16 55.64 44.44 18.35
N PHE A 17 55.35 45.53 19.08
CA PHE A 17 54.20 45.62 19.98
C PHE A 17 52.89 45.55 19.19
N GLY A 18 52.79 46.26 18.07
CA GLY A 18 51.65 46.17 17.17
C GLY A 18 51.38 44.73 16.71
N ILE A 19 52.42 44.02 16.25
CA ILE A 19 52.31 42.62 15.85
C ILE A 19 51.86 41.74 17.03
N CYS A 20 52.44 41.95 18.22
CA CYS A 20 52.07 41.20 19.42
C CYS A 20 50.61 41.40 19.81
N THR A 21 50.09 42.63 19.74
CA THR A 21 48.67 42.92 20.01
C THR A 21 47.73 42.25 18.99
N VAL A 22 48.10 42.24 17.71
CA VAL A 22 47.32 41.57 16.67
C VAL A 22 47.29 40.06 16.89
N ILE A 23 48.44 39.45 17.22
CA ILE A 23 48.50 38.01 17.54
C ILE A 23 47.64 37.70 18.77
N MET A 24 47.68 38.54 19.80
CA MET A 24 46.87 38.35 21.02
C MET A 24 45.37 38.40 20.72
N LEU A 25 44.93 39.34 19.86
CA LEU A 25 43.53 39.44 19.45
C LEU A 25 43.08 38.22 18.63
N ILE A 26 43.94 37.71 17.74
CA ILE A 26 43.66 36.49 16.95
C ILE A 26 43.49 35.28 17.88
N LEU A 27 44.37 35.11 18.86
CA LEU A 27 44.30 34.01 19.83
C LEU A 27 43.05 34.11 20.72
N LEU A 28 42.68 35.31 21.16
CA LEU A 28 41.43 35.56 21.91
C LEU A 28 40.19 35.23 21.07
N TYR A 29 40.19 35.59 19.79
CA TYR A 29 39.10 35.25 18.87
C TYR A 29 38.98 33.74 18.66
N TRP A 30 40.10 33.03 18.48
CA TRP A 30 40.12 31.57 18.30
C TRP A 30 39.71 30.80 19.56
N THR A 31 40.09 31.29 20.73
CA THR A 31 39.71 30.65 22.01
C THR A 31 38.25 30.93 22.34
N GLY A 32 37.77 32.15 22.11
CA GLY A 32 36.36 32.51 22.24
C GLY A 32 35.45 31.74 21.30
N SER A 33 35.86 31.54 20.04
CA SER A 33 35.07 30.76 19.08
C SER A 33 34.98 29.29 19.46
N LYS A 34 36.08 28.67 19.92
CA LYS A 34 36.08 27.29 20.44
C LYS A 34 35.21 27.11 21.68
N LEU A 35 35.21 28.09 22.58
CA LEU A 35 34.34 28.08 23.76
C LEU A 35 32.87 28.22 23.37
N ALA A 36 32.56 29.08 22.39
CA ALA A 36 31.19 29.26 21.88
C ALA A 36 30.68 28.00 21.18
N THR A 37 31.50 27.31 20.38
CA THR A 37 31.12 26.04 19.75
C THR A 37 30.88 24.94 20.80
N ALA A 38 31.77 24.81 21.79
CA ALA A 38 31.62 23.81 22.85
C ALA A 38 30.36 24.05 23.71
N ARG A 39 30.05 25.31 24.04
CA ARG A 39 28.78 25.67 24.72
C ARG A 39 27.57 25.33 23.86
N GLY A 40 27.61 25.67 22.56
CA GLY A 40 26.52 25.35 21.63
C GLY A 40 26.27 23.85 21.47
N GLU A 41 27.32 23.01 21.49
CA GLU A 41 27.18 21.55 21.47
C GLU A 41 26.57 21.00 22.77
N PHE A 42 26.99 21.53 23.92
CA PHE A 42 26.43 21.17 25.22
C PHE A 42 24.94 21.52 25.33
N ASP A 43 24.56 22.73 24.90
CA ASP A 43 23.18 23.18 24.92
C ASP A 43 22.31 22.32 23.98
N LYS A 44 22.82 21.94 22.82
CA LYS A 44 22.15 21.00 21.90
C LYS A 44 21.95 19.62 22.51
N ALA A 45 22.98 19.06 23.15
CA ALA A 45 22.90 17.76 23.80
C ALA A 45 21.90 17.78 24.97
N THR A 46 21.86 18.88 25.72
CA THR A 46 20.91 19.08 26.83
C THR A 46 19.47 19.21 26.29
N ALA A 47 19.28 19.96 25.20
CA ALA A 47 17.98 20.10 24.55
C ALA A 47 17.47 18.75 23.99
N GLU A 48 18.34 17.96 23.36
CA GLU A 48 17.95 16.64 22.84
C GLU A 48 17.63 15.68 23.99
N ARG A 49 18.38 15.73 25.09
CA ARG A 49 18.05 14.97 26.29
C ARG A 49 16.69 15.38 26.88
N ALA A 50 16.44 16.67 27.03
CA ALA A 50 15.15 17.16 27.53
C ALA A 50 14.00 16.75 26.59
N ARG A 51 14.22 16.80 25.27
CA ARG A 51 13.26 16.29 24.29
C ARG A 51 12.97 14.81 24.51
N LEU A 52 14.00 13.97 24.62
CA LEU A 52 13.86 12.54 24.89
C LEU A 52 13.13 12.29 26.22
N GLU A 53 13.40 13.08 27.25
CA GLU A 53 12.70 13.07 28.55
C GLU A 53 11.21 13.42 28.45
N THR A 54 10.83 14.24 27.48
CA THR A 54 9.42 14.62 27.24
C THR A 54 8.66 13.71 26.27
N LEU A 55 9.31 12.76 25.59
CA LEU A 55 8.63 11.81 24.73
C LEU A 55 7.84 10.80 25.58
N ASP A 56 6.59 10.55 25.21
CA ASP A 56 5.75 9.52 25.81
C ASP A 56 5.52 8.37 24.81
N PRO A 57 5.92 7.13 25.10
CA PRO A 57 6.61 6.66 26.31
C PRO A 57 8.10 7.05 26.34
N PHE A 58 8.58 7.47 27.53
CA PHE A 58 9.97 7.83 27.75
C PHE A 58 10.90 6.64 27.41
N PRO A 59 11.98 6.83 26.62
CA PRO A 59 12.94 5.77 26.31
C PRO A 59 13.77 5.40 27.55
N ASN A 60 13.17 4.58 28.40
CA ASN A 60 13.79 3.89 29.53
C ASN A 60 13.79 2.38 29.24
N ASP A 61 14.78 1.65 29.76
CA ASP A 61 14.89 0.19 29.65
C ASP A 61 13.58 -0.51 30.03
N ALA A 62 12.88 -0.04 31.07
CA ALA A 62 11.59 -0.60 31.47
C ALA A 62 10.51 -0.49 30.37
N ASN A 63 10.44 0.66 29.68
CA ASN A 63 9.49 0.86 28.58
C ASN A 63 9.93 0.12 27.31
N TYR A 64 11.24 0.03 27.07
CA TYR A 64 11.79 -0.78 25.99
C TYR A 64 11.43 -2.26 26.15
N HIS A 65 11.58 -2.81 27.36
CA HIS A 65 11.19 -4.19 27.65
C HIS A 65 9.68 -4.40 27.45
N LYS A 66 8.84 -3.50 27.97
CA LYS A 66 7.38 -3.56 27.72
C LYS A 66 7.04 -3.54 26.23
N LEU A 67 7.67 -2.65 25.45
CA LEU A 67 7.44 -2.57 24.01
C LEU A 67 7.89 -3.85 23.31
N LYS A 68 9.05 -4.40 23.68
CA LYS A 68 9.56 -5.66 23.15
C LYS A 68 8.60 -6.82 23.45
N ASP A 69 8.07 -6.88 24.66
CA ASP A 69 7.08 -7.89 25.06
C ASP A 69 5.76 -7.71 24.29
N TYR A 70 5.28 -6.47 24.11
CA TYR A 70 4.12 -6.20 23.27
C TYR A 70 4.33 -6.64 21.81
N ILE A 71 5.49 -6.35 21.22
CA ILE A 71 5.82 -6.76 19.86
C ILE A 71 5.88 -8.29 19.76
N ALA A 72 6.53 -8.97 20.72
CA ALA A 72 6.61 -10.42 20.75
C ALA A 72 5.21 -11.06 20.86
N ASN A 73 4.37 -10.55 21.77
CA ASN A 73 3.00 -11.01 21.94
C ASN A 73 2.15 -10.76 20.68
N TYR A 74 2.31 -9.60 20.05
CA TYR A 74 1.64 -9.28 18.79
C TYR A 74 2.01 -10.27 17.67
N HIS A 75 3.28 -10.62 17.53
CA HIS A 75 3.73 -11.62 16.55
C HIS A 75 3.10 -13.00 16.80
N VAL A 76 3.05 -13.45 18.06
CA VAL A 76 2.41 -14.73 18.42
C VAL A 76 0.92 -14.74 18.07
N MET A 77 0.22 -13.64 18.35
CA MET A 77 -1.20 -13.51 17.99
C MET A 77 -1.41 -13.48 16.48
N LEU A 78 -0.54 -12.80 15.73
CA LEU A 78 -0.58 -12.81 14.27
C LEU A 78 -0.32 -14.20 13.69
N ASP A 79 0.65 -14.94 14.19
CA ASP A 79 0.94 -16.29 13.72
C ASP A 79 -0.22 -17.25 14.01
N LYS A 80 -0.86 -17.10 15.18
CA LYS A 80 -2.08 -17.85 15.50
C LYS A 80 -3.22 -17.48 14.57
N PHE A 81 -3.45 -16.20 14.32
CA PHE A 81 -4.46 -15.71 13.39
C PHE A 81 -4.22 -16.23 11.97
N LYS A 82 -2.96 -16.22 11.51
CA LYS A 82 -2.56 -16.79 10.21
C LYS A 82 -2.81 -18.30 10.16
N ALA A 83 -2.57 -19.01 11.24
CA ALA A 83 -2.85 -20.45 11.33
C ALA A 83 -4.35 -20.75 11.31
N GLU A 84 -5.18 -19.91 11.94
CA GLU A 84 -6.64 -20.00 11.90
C GLU A 84 -7.18 -19.70 10.49
N LEU A 85 -6.69 -18.64 9.84
CA LEU A 85 -7.01 -18.33 8.43
C LEU A 85 -6.67 -19.46 7.47
N LYS A 86 -5.53 -20.13 7.65
CA LYS A 86 -5.15 -21.30 6.83
C LYS A 86 -6.13 -22.47 6.99
N LYS A 87 -6.73 -22.63 8.18
CA LYS A 87 -7.73 -23.70 8.43
C LYS A 87 -9.08 -23.37 7.80
N GLU A 88 -9.46 -22.10 7.80
CA GLU A 88 -10.70 -21.63 7.20
C GLU A 88 -10.53 -21.20 5.74
N MET A 89 -9.55 -21.75 5.02
CA MET A 89 -9.34 -21.41 3.62
C MET A 89 -10.58 -21.79 2.80
N ILE A 90 -11.44 -20.79 2.55
CA ILE A 90 -12.74 -20.97 1.93
C ILE A 90 -12.51 -21.49 0.51
N PRO A 91 -13.07 -22.66 0.14
CA PRO A 91 -12.91 -23.21 -1.20
C PRO A 91 -13.49 -22.26 -2.25
N GLU A 92 -12.81 -22.17 -3.39
CA GLU A 92 -13.22 -21.35 -4.53
C GLU A 92 -14.61 -21.81 -5.00
N THR A 93 -15.64 -21.05 -4.62
CA THR A 93 -17.01 -21.34 -5.04
C THR A 93 -17.22 -20.69 -6.40
N PRO A 94 -17.63 -21.45 -7.43
CA PRO A 94 -17.97 -20.86 -8.72
C PRO A 94 -19.01 -19.76 -8.53
N LEU A 95 -18.64 -18.52 -8.84
CA LEU A 95 -19.49 -17.36 -8.60
C LEU A 95 -19.70 -16.59 -9.90
N ALA A 96 -20.96 -16.34 -10.25
CA ALA A 96 -21.26 -15.47 -11.39
C ALA A 96 -21.01 -13.98 -11.02
N PRO A 97 -20.60 -13.12 -11.98
CA PRO A 97 -20.37 -11.70 -11.71
C PRO A 97 -21.54 -10.95 -11.05
N ASN A 98 -22.78 -11.33 -11.38
CA ASN A 98 -23.99 -10.73 -10.80
C ASN A 98 -24.22 -11.15 -9.35
N GLU A 99 -23.83 -12.38 -9.00
CA GLU A 99 -23.92 -12.89 -7.64
C GLU A 99 -22.89 -12.23 -6.74
N PHE A 100 -21.70 -11.92 -7.27
CA PHE A 100 -20.68 -11.15 -6.57
C PHE A 100 -21.21 -9.78 -6.12
N GLN A 101 -21.81 -9.00 -7.01
CA GLN A 101 -22.37 -7.69 -6.65
C GLN A 101 -23.48 -7.79 -5.59
N SER A 102 -24.27 -8.85 -5.62
CA SER A 102 -25.30 -9.09 -4.62
C SER A 102 -24.70 -9.45 -3.26
N ARG A 103 -23.68 -10.32 -3.24
CA ARG A 103 -22.92 -10.66 -2.02
C ARG A 103 -22.18 -9.45 -1.44
N LEU A 104 -21.56 -8.62 -2.28
CA LEU A 104 -20.88 -7.40 -1.84
C LEU A 104 -21.86 -6.45 -1.14
N ARG A 105 -23.05 -6.25 -1.70
CA ARG A 105 -24.10 -5.43 -1.06
C ARG A 105 -24.55 -6.03 0.27
N GLN A 106 -24.80 -7.34 0.32
CA GLN A 106 -25.21 -8.03 1.55
C GLN A 106 -24.12 -7.94 2.64
N ALA A 107 -22.86 -8.20 2.29
CA ALA A 107 -21.71 -8.12 3.18
C ALA A 107 -21.51 -6.69 3.71
N THR A 108 -21.65 -5.68 2.85
CA THR A 108 -21.57 -4.27 3.23
C THR A 108 -22.66 -3.90 4.24
N VAL A 109 -23.92 -4.26 3.96
CA VAL A 109 -25.05 -3.99 4.86
C VAL A 109 -24.88 -4.73 6.20
N ALA A 110 -24.48 -5.99 6.18
CA ALA A 110 -24.23 -6.77 7.39
C ALA A 110 -23.13 -6.14 8.25
N THR A 111 -22.05 -5.69 7.63
CA THR A 111 -20.93 -5.03 8.32
C THR A 111 -21.33 -3.69 8.92
N LEU A 112 -22.07 -2.85 8.17
CA LEU A 112 -22.59 -1.58 8.67
C LEU A 112 -23.55 -1.78 9.84
N ASN A 113 -24.42 -2.78 9.78
CA ASN A 113 -25.34 -3.10 10.87
C ASN A 113 -24.59 -3.57 12.12
N ARG A 114 -23.56 -4.41 11.98
CA ARG A 114 -22.70 -4.83 13.10
C ARG A 114 -21.94 -3.65 13.71
N ALA A 115 -21.36 -2.78 12.88
CA ALA A 115 -20.65 -1.61 13.37
C ALA A 115 -21.55 -0.67 14.16
N ARG A 116 -22.79 -0.45 13.69
CA ARG A 116 -23.80 0.30 14.46
C ARG A 116 -24.15 -0.38 15.78
N ALA A 117 -24.34 -1.70 15.78
CA ALA A 117 -24.62 -2.46 17.00
C ALA A 117 -23.49 -2.37 18.03
N ASN A 118 -22.23 -2.33 17.58
CA ASN A 118 -21.05 -2.22 18.44
C ASN A 118 -20.59 -0.76 18.68
N ASN A 119 -21.33 0.26 18.20
CA ASN A 119 -20.98 1.69 18.27
C ASN A 119 -19.61 2.05 17.66
N ILE A 120 -19.21 1.36 16.59
CA ILE A 120 -17.91 1.53 15.93
C ILE A 120 -18.05 2.49 14.75
N LYS A 121 -17.15 3.47 14.67
CA LYS A 121 -17.10 4.43 13.55
C LYS A 121 -16.47 3.77 12.33
N LEU A 122 -17.21 3.66 11.23
CA LEU A 122 -16.68 3.25 9.93
C LEU A 122 -16.55 4.47 9.00
N PRO A 123 -15.63 4.44 8.02
CA PRO A 123 -15.51 5.50 7.02
C PRO A 123 -16.79 5.64 6.18
N ASP A 124 -17.03 6.86 5.68
CA ASP A 124 -18.08 7.10 4.70
C ASP A 124 -17.84 6.24 3.44
N ASN A 125 -18.91 5.69 2.88
CA ASN A 125 -18.85 4.78 1.72
C ASN A 125 -17.99 3.52 1.93
N PHE A 126 -17.95 2.96 3.13
CA PHE A 126 -17.24 1.70 3.37
C PHE A 126 -17.86 0.53 2.59
N ARG A 127 -17.18 0.06 1.53
CA ARG A 127 -17.60 -1.10 0.70
C ARG A 127 -16.59 -2.24 0.76
N LEU A 128 -15.98 -2.46 1.93
CA LEU A 128 -15.02 -3.54 2.17
C LEU A 128 -13.81 -3.50 1.20
N GLY A 129 -13.47 -2.32 0.66
CA GLY A 129 -12.39 -2.14 -0.31
C GLY A 129 -12.71 -2.57 -1.75
N PHE A 130 -13.99 -2.82 -2.08
CA PHE A 130 -14.46 -3.17 -3.42
C PHE A 130 -15.25 -2.03 -4.08
N ASP A 131 -14.82 -0.78 -3.85
CA ASP A 131 -15.51 0.42 -4.37
C ASP A 131 -15.61 0.45 -5.89
N GLU A 132 -14.63 -0.12 -6.60
CA GLU A 132 -14.64 -0.23 -8.06
C GLU A 132 -15.75 -1.15 -8.60
N PHE A 133 -16.12 -2.20 -7.84
CA PHE A 133 -17.16 -3.15 -8.23
C PHE A 133 -18.56 -2.73 -7.76
N ALA A 134 -18.67 -1.52 -7.23
CA ALA A 134 -19.94 -0.85 -6.97
C ALA A 134 -20.77 -0.67 -8.24
N THR A 135 -20.09 -0.30 -9.32
CA THR A 135 -20.69 0.11 -10.60
C THR A 135 -20.18 -0.74 -11.76
N ALA A 136 -18.99 -1.34 -11.63
CA ALA A 136 -18.44 -2.25 -12.62
C ALA A 136 -18.68 -3.72 -12.23
N LEU A 137 -18.94 -4.58 -13.22
CA LEU A 137 -19.01 -6.02 -12.99
C LEU A 137 -17.59 -6.61 -13.08
N PRO A 138 -17.22 -7.52 -12.17
CA PRO A 138 -15.98 -8.25 -12.29
C PRO A 138 -16.03 -9.19 -13.50
N ARG A 139 -14.85 -9.55 -14.01
CA ARG A 139 -14.74 -10.54 -15.09
C ARG A 139 -15.18 -11.92 -14.59
N THR A 140 -15.79 -12.70 -15.46
CA THR A 140 -16.27 -14.06 -15.14
C THR A 140 -15.17 -14.97 -14.60
N ALA A 141 -13.94 -14.85 -15.11
CA ALA A 141 -12.80 -15.63 -14.66
C ALA A 141 -12.29 -15.26 -13.26
N VAL A 142 -12.53 -14.03 -12.80
CA VAL A 142 -11.99 -13.49 -11.53
C VAL A 142 -13.08 -13.39 -10.45
N ALA A 143 -14.35 -13.46 -10.84
CA ALA A 143 -15.51 -13.45 -9.94
C ALA A 143 -15.45 -14.49 -8.79
N PRO A 144 -15.03 -15.76 -8.98
CA PRO A 144 -14.92 -16.71 -7.88
C PRO A 144 -13.80 -16.33 -6.88
N LEU A 145 -12.62 -15.90 -7.37
CA LEU A 145 -11.51 -15.43 -6.55
C LEU A 145 -11.88 -14.18 -5.74
N LEU A 146 -12.53 -13.20 -6.38
CA LEU A 146 -13.06 -12.00 -5.72
C LEU A 146 -14.10 -12.34 -4.66
N GLY A 147 -14.95 -13.35 -4.90
CA GLY A 147 -15.91 -13.84 -3.93
C GLY A 147 -15.25 -14.45 -2.68
N GLN A 148 -14.13 -15.14 -2.87
CA GLN A 148 -13.32 -15.67 -1.77
C GLN A 148 -12.69 -14.53 -0.96
N GLU A 149 -12.06 -13.57 -1.64
CA GLU A 149 -11.46 -12.40 -0.98
C GLU A 149 -12.50 -11.58 -0.22
N LEU A 150 -13.67 -11.34 -0.81
CA LEU A 150 -14.78 -10.65 -0.14
C LEU A 150 -15.19 -11.36 1.16
N SER A 151 -15.27 -12.69 1.13
CA SER A 151 -15.62 -13.48 2.31
C SER A 151 -14.55 -13.41 3.39
N GLN A 152 -13.27 -13.43 3.00
CA GLN A 152 -12.13 -13.26 3.92
C GLN A 152 -12.10 -11.86 4.53
N VAL A 153 -12.29 -10.82 3.72
CA VAL A 153 -12.37 -9.43 4.20
C VAL A 153 -13.56 -9.24 5.12
N GLN A 154 -14.71 -9.85 4.81
CA GLN A 154 -15.88 -9.83 5.68
C GLN A 154 -15.61 -10.54 7.01
N MET A 155 -14.90 -11.66 7.01
CA MET A 155 -14.50 -12.34 8.25
C MET A 155 -13.57 -11.45 9.08
N LEU A 156 -12.52 -10.88 8.46
CA LEU A 156 -11.57 -10.00 9.11
C LEU A 156 -12.25 -8.79 9.76
N ILE A 157 -13.11 -8.09 9.02
CA ILE A 157 -13.79 -6.91 9.56
C ILE A 157 -14.75 -7.31 10.69
N ASN A 158 -15.41 -8.46 10.61
CA ASN A 158 -16.28 -8.93 11.69
C ASN A 158 -15.48 -9.16 12.98
N ILE A 159 -14.29 -9.76 12.90
CA ILE A 159 -13.41 -9.94 14.06
C ILE A 159 -13.01 -8.60 14.66
N LEU A 160 -12.65 -7.62 13.82
CA LEU A 160 -12.32 -6.26 14.27
C LEU A 160 -13.51 -5.57 14.94
N LEU A 161 -14.71 -5.75 14.40
CA LEU A 161 -15.93 -5.20 14.97
C LEU A 161 -16.31 -5.89 16.29
N ASP A 162 -16.10 -7.19 16.41
CA ASP A 162 -16.35 -7.95 17.64
C ASP A 162 -15.33 -7.61 18.73
N ALA A 163 -14.11 -7.23 18.34
CA ALA A 163 -13.06 -6.72 19.25
C ALA A 163 -13.35 -5.30 19.81
N ARG A 164 -14.44 -4.65 19.40
CA ARG A 164 -14.87 -3.31 19.87
C ARG A 164 -13.79 -2.21 19.74
N ILE A 165 -13.17 -2.13 18.57
CA ILE A 165 -12.27 -1.01 18.24
C ILE A 165 -13.02 0.33 18.23
N ASP A 166 -12.33 1.45 18.54
CA ASP A 166 -12.95 2.79 18.55
C ASP A 166 -13.47 3.23 17.18
N GLY A 167 -12.81 2.78 16.11
CA GLY A 167 -13.19 3.07 14.73
C GLY A 167 -12.18 2.56 13.71
N VAL A 168 -12.60 2.51 12.45
CA VAL A 168 -11.75 2.26 11.29
C VAL A 168 -11.57 3.59 10.55
N THR A 169 -10.32 4.06 10.40
CA THR A 169 -9.99 5.30 9.69
C THR A 169 -9.89 5.10 8.18
N SER A 170 -9.24 4.02 7.74
CA SER A 170 -9.07 3.71 6.32
C SER A 170 -8.98 2.20 6.10
N PHE A 171 -9.58 1.72 5.02
CA PHE A 171 -9.44 0.33 4.57
C PHE A 171 -9.24 0.30 3.06
N HIS A 172 -8.09 -0.21 2.63
CA HIS A 172 -7.74 -0.31 1.21
C HIS A 172 -7.39 -1.75 0.88
N ARG A 173 -8.07 -2.29 -0.13
CA ARG A 173 -7.74 -3.57 -0.74
C ARG A 173 -6.69 -3.34 -1.82
N MET A 174 -5.69 -4.21 -1.89
CA MET A 174 -4.74 -4.20 -3.00
C MET A 174 -5.39 -4.96 -4.18
N PRO A 175 -5.52 -4.36 -5.37
CA PRO A 175 -6.12 -5.06 -6.50
C PRO A 175 -5.32 -6.31 -6.87
N LEU A 176 -6.00 -7.42 -7.17
CA LEU A 176 -5.34 -8.66 -7.61
C LEU A 176 -4.65 -8.44 -8.96
N THR A 177 -3.56 -9.18 -9.19
CA THR A 177 -2.82 -9.13 -10.46
C THR A 177 -3.72 -9.55 -11.63
N GLU A 178 -4.58 -10.53 -11.40
CA GLU A 178 -5.56 -11.09 -12.33
C GLU A 178 -6.66 -10.08 -12.74
N GLU A 179 -6.85 -9.02 -11.95
CA GLU A 179 -7.80 -7.93 -12.27
C GLU A 179 -7.20 -6.93 -13.27
N LYS A 180 -5.87 -6.78 -13.29
CA LYS A 180 -5.13 -5.81 -14.12
C LYS A 180 -4.76 -6.34 -15.52
N GLU A 181 -4.85 -7.65 -15.74
CA GLU A 181 -4.66 -8.25 -17.06
C GLU A 181 -5.55 -7.53 -18.09
N PRO A 182 -5.05 -7.16 -19.29
CA PRO A 182 -5.87 -6.51 -20.30
C PRO A 182 -7.10 -7.35 -20.62
N LYS A 183 -8.25 -6.69 -20.85
CA LYS A 183 -9.44 -7.34 -21.41
C LYS A 183 -8.99 -7.99 -22.72
N ALA A 184 -8.88 -9.32 -22.76
CA ALA A 184 -8.71 -10.02 -24.02
C ALA A 184 -9.81 -9.51 -24.95
N ALA A 185 -9.41 -8.96 -26.09
CA ALA A 185 -10.32 -8.39 -27.06
C ALA A 185 -11.44 -9.40 -27.32
N PRO A 186 -12.71 -8.98 -27.39
CA PRO A 186 -13.79 -9.91 -27.67
C PRO A 186 -13.48 -10.60 -28.99
N THR A 187 -13.22 -11.91 -28.93
CA THR A 187 -13.19 -12.78 -30.10
C THR A 187 -14.47 -12.51 -30.86
N ALA A 188 -14.32 -12.01 -32.09
CA ALA A 188 -15.43 -11.68 -32.96
C ALA A 188 -16.41 -12.87 -33.00
N THR A 189 -17.62 -12.65 -32.50
CA THR A 189 -18.71 -13.59 -32.66
C THR A 189 -18.96 -13.76 -34.16
N PRO A 190 -18.93 -14.97 -34.73
CA PRO A 190 -19.33 -15.18 -36.11
C PRO A 190 -20.80 -14.76 -36.25
N ALA A 191 -21.07 -13.89 -37.23
CA ALA A 191 -22.40 -13.37 -37.49
C ALA A 191 -23.42 -14.52 -37.68
N PRO A 192 -24.63 -14.41 -37.10
CA PRO A 192 -25.67 -15.43 -37.27
C PRO A 192 -26.19 -15.40 -38.72
N VAL A 193 -26.04 -16.52 -39.43
CA VAL A 193 -26.71 -16.76 -40.71
C VAL A 193 -28.21 -16.81 -40.44
N ARG A 194 -28.93 -15.81 -40.98
CA ARG A 194 -30.37 -15.66 -40.86
C ARG A 194 -31.09 -16.78 -41.61
N ALA A 195 -31.61 -17.75 -40.86
CA ALA A 195 -32.55 -18.75 -41.37
C ALA A 195 -34.00 -18.22 -41.30
N GLY A 196 -34.64 -18.04 -42.46
CA GLY A 196 -36.09 -17.86 -42.59
C GLY A 196 -36.52 -18.41 -43.95
N ARG A 197 -37.05 -19.64 -44.06
CA ARG A 197 -38.40 -20.14 -43.79
C ARG A 197 -39.31 -20.15 -45.05
N ARG A 198 -39.22 -21.27 -45.78
CA ARG A 198 -40.28 -22.25 -46.15
C ARG A 198 -41.45 -21.85 -47.09
N GLY A 199 -41.61 -22.63 -48.16
CA GLY A 199 -42.84 -22.90 -48.93
C GLY A 199 -42.54 -23.11 -50.43
N GLY A 200 -42.47 -24.32 -51.00
CA GLY A 200 -43.58 -25.20 -51.40
C GLY A 200 -43.29 -25.73 -52.84
N PRO A 201 -43.87 -26.86 -53.29
CA PRO A 201 -43.19 -27.84 -54.15
C PRO A 201 -43.58 -27.81 -55.64
N THR A 202 -42.68 -28.24 -56.54
CA THR A 202 -43.03 -28.85 -57.84
C THR A 202 -41.89 -29.71 -58.40
N GLN A 203 -42.21 -30.97 -58.68
CA GLN A 203 -41.54 -31.90 -59.58
C GLN A 203 -41.14 -31.26 -60.93
N LYS A 204 -39.95 -31.60 -61.47
CA LYS A 204 -39.82 -32.22 -62.80
C LYS A 204 -38.40 -32.79 -63.05
N ALA A 205 -38.42 -33.92 -63.75
CA ALA A 205 -37.36 -34.81 -64.20
C ALA A 205 -36.09 -34.18 -64.82
N ALA A 206 -34.94 -34.85 -64.68
CA ALA A 206 -34.34 -35.69 -65.75
C ALA A 206 -32.91 -36.12 -65.39
N SER A 207 -32.63 -37.43 -65.40
CA SER A 207 -31.29 -37.99 -65.66
C SER A 207 -30.92 -37.74 -67.13
N PRO A 208 -29.62 -37.75 -67.52
CA PRO A 208 -28.92 -39.03 -67.74
C PRO A 208 -27.42 -39.06 -67.34
N GLU A 209 -27.01 -40.26 -66.94
CA GLU A 209 -25.80 -41.02 -67.29
C GLU A 209 -24.61 -40.33 -67.97
N THR A 210 -23.41 -40.53 -67.42
CA THR A 210 -22.15 -41.06 -68.02
C THR A 210 -21.01 -40.74 -67.04
N GLY A 211 -20.32 -41.71 -66.43
CA GLY A 211 -19.41 -42.67 -67.06
C GLY A 211 -17.97 -42.28 -66.67
N GLY A 212 -17.24 -43.12 -65.92
CA GLY A 212 -15.84 -42.82 -65.60
C GLY A 212 -15.26 -43.55 -64.39
N LEU A 213 -15.06 -44.86 -64.54
CA LEU A 213 -14.12 -45.64 -63.73
C LEU A 213 -12.70 -45.10 -63.93
N ALA A 214 -11.98 -44.77 -62.85
CA ALA A 214 -10.53 -44.78 -62.86
C ALA A 214 -9.99 -45.02 -61.43
N SER A 215 -9.53 -46.24 -61.25
CA SER A 215 -8.75 -46.75 -60.12
C SER A 215 -7.48 -45.95 -59.85
N ARG A 216 -6.92 -46.17 -58.64
CA ARG A 216 -5.50 -46.13 -58.21
C ARG A 216 -5.22 -45.11 -57.11
N VAL A 217 -4.31 -45.30 -56.17
CA VAL A 217 -3.48 -46.42 -55.67
C VAL A 217 -2.96 -45.90 -54.31
N PHE A 218 -2.68 -46.82 -53.40
CA PHE A 218 -1.86 -46.65 -52.21
C PHE A 218 -0.75 -45.60 -52.33
N GLU A 219 -0.65 -44.70 -51.35
CA GLU A 219 0.54 -44.49 -50.51
C GLU A 219 0.10 -43.92 -49.15
#